data_AF-A0A7R9TWK3-F1
#
_entry.id   AF-A0A7R9TWK3-F1
#
_cell.length_a   1.000
_cell.length_b   1.000
_cell.length_c   1.000
_cell.angle_alpha   90.00
_cell.angle_beta   90.00
_cell.angle_gamma   90.00
#
_symmetry.space_group_name_H-M   'P 1'
#
loop_
_entity.id
_entity.type
_entity.pdbx_description
1 polymer ?
#
loop_
_entity_poly.entity_id
_entity_poly.type
_entity_poly.pdbx_seq_one_letter_code
_entity_poly.pdbx_strand_id
1 'polypeptide(L)'
;FLFFFFLLLLLLFFFFLFFFLFFFASLLSQEAETCIKILTNSTLVVKRIVDKTTNQPRVPVTAELIVKEVLRQRKLEIDPRSVLLKAPIKTYGTHRVPLSFAPPHEDVKPLTLSVVKRFHKG
;
A
#
# COMPACT_ATOMS: atom_id res chain seq x y z
N PHE A 1 -8.05 0.07 54.43
CA PHE A 1 -7.15 -0.89 53.78
C PHE A 1 -7.69 -1.37 52.43
N LEU A 2 -8.90 -1.94 52.37
CA LEU A 2 -9.49 -2.47 51.13
C LEU A 2 -9.68 -1.42 50.00
N PHE A 3 -10.12 -0.20 50.34
CA PHE A 3 -10.29 0.90 49.38
C PHE A 3 -8.96 1.32 48.73
N PHE A 4 -7.88 1.44 49.52
CA PHE A 4 -6.57 1.81 49.03
C PHE A 4 -5.98 0.73 48.11
N PHE A 5 -6.18 -0.55 48.47
CA PHE A 5 -5.80 -1.67 47.62
C PHE A 5 -6.54 -1.66 46.27
N PHE A 6 -7.85 -1.38 46.28
CA PHE A 6 -8.64 -1.27 45.07
C PHE A 6 -8.21 -0.09 44.17
N LEU A 7 -7.93 1.07 44.78
CA LEU A 7 -7.43 2.24 44.05
C LEU A 7 -6.05 1.98 43.41
N LEU A 8 -5.16 1.30 44.12
CA LEU A 8 -3.85 0.90 43.59
C LEU A 8 -3.98 -0.09 42.43
N LEU A 9 -4.86 -1.07 42.54
CA LEU A 9 -5.13 -2.03 41.46
C LEU A 9 -5.71 -1.34 40.22
N LEU A 10 -6.61 -0.38 40.42
CA LEU A 10 -7.19 0.42 39.34
C LEU A 10 -6.13 1.29 38.64
N LEU A 11 -5.24 1.92 39.40
CA LEU A 11 -4.11 2.69 38.86
C LEU A 11 -3.16 1.79 38.05
N LEU A 12 -2.84 0.60 38.56
CA LEU A 12 -2.01 -0.37 37.84
C LEU A 12 -2.70 -0.85 36.55
N PHE A 13 -4.01 -1.05 36.57
CA PHE A 13 -4.78 -1.40 35.37
C PHE A 13 -4.72 -0.28 34.32
N PHE A 14 -4.93 0.98 34.72
CA PHE A 14 -4.82 2.11 33.80
C PHE A 14 -3.40 2.30 33.27
N PHE A 15 -2.38 2.09 34.10
CA PHE A 15 -0.98 2.11 33.68
C PHE A 15 -0.71 1.04 32.63
N PHE A 16 -1.17 -0.19 32.85
CA PHE A 16 -1.07 -1.27 31.87
C PHE A 16 -1.82 -0.97 30.58
N LEU A 17 -3.04 -0.43 30.66
CA LEU A 17 -3.83 -0.03 29.50
C LEU A 17 -3.11 1.03 28.67
N PHE A 18 -2.55 2.05 29.33
CA PHE A 18 -1.80 3.11 28.66
C PHE A 18 -0.54 2.56 27.98
N PHE A 19 0.22 1.72 28.69
CA PHE A 19 1.41 1.07 28.14
C PHE A 19 1.06 0.19 26.92
N PHE A 20 -0.04 -0.56 27.01
CA PHE A 20 -0.55 -1.36 25.91
C PHE A 20 -0.90 -0.47 24.72
N LEU A 21 -1.67 0.60 24.92
CA LEU A 21 -2.07 1.51 23.84
C LEU A 21 -0.85 2.16 23.15
N PHE A 22 0.15 2.57 23.93
CA PHE A 22 1.41 3.09 23.41
C PHE A 22 2.18 2.03 22.59
N PHE A 23 2.25 0.80 23.09
CA PHE A 23 2.92 -0.29 22.40
C PHE A 23 2.25 -0.61 21.04
N PHE A 24 0.91 -0.67 21.00
CA PHE A 24 0.16 -0.88 19.76
C PHE A 24 0.36 0.25 18.76
N ALA A 25 0.40 1.51 19.23
CA ALA A 25 0.68 2.65 18.37
C ALA A 25 2.08 2.54 17.73
N SER A 26 3.09 2.14 18.51
CA SER A 26 4.45 1.94 18.02
C SER A 26 4.58 0.76 17.05
N LEU A 27 3.79 -0.30 17.24
CA LEU A 27 3.80 -1.45 16.32
C LEU A 27 3.22 -1.05 14.96
N LEU A 28 2.07 -0.34 14.97
CA LEU A 28 1.38 0.09 13.75
C LEU A 28 2.28 0.99 12.87
N SER A 29 3.06 1.90 13.49
CA SER A 29 3.98 2.75 12.73
C SER A 29 5.10 1.97 12.06
N GLN A 30 5.66 0.96 12.74
CA GLN A 30 6.73 0.12 12.17
C GLN A 30 6.22 -0.76 11.02
N GLU A 31 5.01 -1.31 11.16
CA GLU A 31 4.37 -2.10 10.10
C GLU A 31 4.11 -1.26 8.85
N ALA A 32 3.59 -0.03 9.02
CA ALA A 32 3.35 0.89 7.93
C ALA A 32 4.65 1.23 7.17
N GLU A 33 5.72 1.57 7.90
CA GLU A 33 7.03 1.84 7.29
C GLU A 33 7.57 0.64 6.50
N THR A 34 7.42 -0.56 7.04
CA THR A 34 7.88 -1.79 6.41
C THR A 34 7.10 -2.07 5.13
N CYS A 35 5.77 -1.94 5.16
CA CYS A 35 4.91 -2.07 3.99
C CYS A 35 5.31 -1.07 2.90
N ILE A 36 5.55 0.18 3.28
CA ILE A 36 6.01 1.22 2.36
C ILE A 36 7.34 0.85 1.71
N LYS A 37 8.32 0.37 2.50
CA LYS A 37 9.64 -0.06 1.98
C LYS A 37 9.49 -1.19 0.96
N ILE A 38 8.66 -2.19 1.24
CA ILE A 38 8.36 -3.28 0.29
C ILE A 38 7.76 -2.72 -1.01
N LEU A 39 6.89 -1.72 -0.90
CA LEU A 39 6.23 -1.11 -2.04
C LEU A 39 7.18 -0.29 -2.91
N THR A 40 8.12 0.46 -2.32
CA THR A 40 9.03 1.37 -3.03
C THR A 40 10.28 0.70 -3.57
N ASN A 41 10.81 -0.32 -2.87
CA ASN A 41 12.11 -0.92 -3.22
C ASN A 41 12.04 -1.86 -4.42
N SER A 42 10.83 -2.34 -4.76
CA SER A 42 10.63 -3.28 -5.86
C SER A 42 9.81 -2.67 -6.99
N THR A 43 10.03 -3.18 -8.21
CA THR A 43 9.23 -2.81 -9.38
C THR A 43 8.01 -3.71 -9.48
N LEU A 44 6.81 -3.13 -9.59
CA LEU A 44 5.58 -3.87 -9.84
C LEU A 44 5.46 -4.17 -11.34
N VAL A 45 5.38 -5.44 -11.72
CA VAL A 45 5.32 -5.83 -13.15
C VAL A 45 3.89 -6.15 -13.56
N VAL A 46 3.32 -5.37 -14.48
CA VAL A 46 1.96 -5.55 -14.98
C VAL A 46 2.01 -6.04 -16.42
N LYS A 47 1.62 -7.29 -16.65
CA LYS A 47 1.60 -7.90 -17.99
C LYS A 47 0.28 -7.61 -18.69
N ARG A 48 0.31 -6.96 -19.86
CA ARG A 48 -0.90 -6.60 -20.63
C ARG A 48 -0.84 -7.10 -22.07
N ILE A 49 -1.99 -7.58 -22.56
CA ILE A 49 -2.19 -8.01 -23.95
C ILE A 49 -2.16 -6.77 -24.85
N VAL A 50 -1.41 -6.88 -25.93
CA VAL A 50 -1.26 -5.84 -26.94
C VAL A 50 -2.49 -5.82 -27.83
N ASP A 51 -3.04 -4.64 -28.06
CA ASP A 51 -3.98 -4.41 -29.13
C ASP A 51 -3.24 -4.36 -30.47
N LYS A 52 -3.68 -5.19 -31.42
CA LYS A 52 -3.05 -5.33 -32.74
C LYS A 52 -3.14 -4.04 -33.58
N THR A 53 -4.12 -3.19 -33.30
CA THR A 53 -4.38 -1.97 -34.09
C THR A 53 -3.58 -0.78 -33.60
N THR A 54 -3.52 -0.57 -32.28
CA THR A 54 -2.92 0.62 -31.66
C THR A 54 -1.54 0.36 -31.05
N ASN A 55 -1.09 -0.90 -31.01
CA ASN A 55 0.12 -1.34 -30.29
C ASN A 55 0.15 -0.94 -28.80
N GLN A 56 -1.00 -0.59 -28.24
CA GLN A 56 -1.20 -0.21 -26.85
C GLN A 56 -1.80 -1.37 -26.04
N PRO A 57 -1.75 -1.33 -24.69
CA PRO A 57 -2.48 -2.26 -23.86
C PRO A 57 -3.97 -2.20 -24.20
N ARG A 58 -4.58 -3.34 -24.55
CA ARG A 58 -6.02 -3.44 -24.86
C ARG A 58 -6.88 -2.96 -23.69
N VAL A 59 -6.43 -3.20 -22.46
CA VAL A 59 -7.05 -2.72 -21.23
C VAL A 59 -6.08 -1.77 -20.53
N PRO A 60 -6.47 -0.52 -20.26
CA PRO A 60 -5.62 0.44 -19.58
C PRO A 60 -5.38 0.02 -18.13
N VAL A 61 -4.23 0.42 -17.57
CA VAL A 61 -3.92 0.17 -16.16
C VAL A 61 -4.53 1.29 -15.31
N THR A 62 -5.55 0.93 -14.53
CA THR A 62 -6.25 1.82 -13.59
C THR A 62 -5.71 1.63 -12.17
N ALA A 63 -6.06 2.54 -11.24
CA ALA A 63 -5.69 2.43 -9.83
C ALA A 63 -6.15 1.09 -9.21
N GLU A 64 -7.39 0.66 -9.47
CA GLU A 64 -7.90 -0.63 -8.98
C GLU A 64 -7.09 -1.84 -9.47
N LEU A 65 -6.63 -1.80 -10.73
CA LEU A 65 -5.79 -2.85 -11.28
C LEU A 65 -4.40 -2.86 -10.63
N ILE A 66 -3.86 -1.70 -10.28
CA ILE A 66 -2.60 -1.59 -9.52
C ILE A 66 -2.79 -2.24 -8.15
N VAL A 67 -3.86 -1.93 -7.43
CA VAL A 67 -4.17 -2.55 -6.13
C VAL A 67 -4.24 -4.07 -6.24
N LYS A 68 -4.97 -4.59 -7.24
CA LYS A 68 -5.06 -6.04 -7.48
C LYS A 68 -3.70 -6.67 -7.75
N GLU A 69 -2.84 -6.01 -8.54
CA GLU A 69 -1.49 -6.53 -8.82
C GLU A 69 -0.56 -6.44 -7.61
N VAL A 70 -0.69 -5.40 -6.78
CA VAL A 70 0.04 -5.28 -5.50
C VAL A 70 -0.35 -6.42 -4.56
N LEU A 71 -1.65 -6.68 -4.39
CA LEU A 71 -2.14 -7.80 -3.60
C LEU A 71 -1.63 -9.14 -4.14
N ARG A 72 -1.67 -9.33 -5.48
CA ARG A 72 -1.24 -10.58 -6.11
C ARG A 72 0.25 -10.86 -5.93
N GLN A 73 1.11 -9.85 -6.14
CA GLN A 73 2.56 -10.01 -6.20
C GLN A 73 3.24 -9.83 -4.83
N ARG A 74 2.72 -8.91 -4.01
CA ARG A 74 3.35 -8.50 -2.74
C ARG A 74 2.58 -8.93 -1.52
N LYS A 75 1.36 -9.47 -1.69
CA LYS A 75 0.47 -9.89 -0.60
C LYS A 75 0.12 -8.74 0.34
N LEU A 76 0.10 -7.51 -0.19
CA LEU A 76 -0.25 -6.30 0.54
C LEU A 76 -1.58 -5.76 0.04
N GLU A 77 -2.44 -5.38 0.97
CA GLU A 77 -3.69 -4.69 0.69
C GLU A 77 -3.46 -3.18 0.81
N ILE A 78 -3.88 -2.42 -0.21
CA ILE A 78 -3.75 -0.97 -0.24
C ILE A 78 -5.09 -0.37 -0.68
N ASP A 79 -5.46 0.78 -0.12
CA ASP A 79 -6.66 1.50 -0.53
C ASP A 79 -6.46 2.06 -1.95
N PRO A 80 -7.38 1.85 -2.91
CA PRO A 80 -7.35 2.49 -4.21
C PRO A 80 -7.18 4.02 -4.16
N ARG A 81 -7.67 4.68 -3.11
CA ARG A 81 -7.53 6.14 -2.90
C ARG A 81 -6.10 6.58 -2.61
N SER A 82 -5.26 5.66 -2.14
CA SER A 82 -3.83 5.92 -1.92
C SER A 82 -3.05 6.08 -3.23
N VAL A 83 -3.60 5.57 -4.34
CA VAL A 83 -2.96 5.61 -5.66
C VAL A 83 -3.34 6.90 -6.37
N LEU A 84 -2.44 7.87 -6.38
CA LEU A 84 -2.67 9.19 -6.97
C LEU A 84 -2.48 9.17 -8.50
N LEU A 85 -3.34 8.42 -9.20
CA LEU A 85 -3.31 8.30 -10.64
C LEU A 85 -4.30 9.28 -11.29
N LYS A 86 -3.80 10.33 -11.97
CA LYS A 86 -4.64 11.31 -12.68
C LYS A 86 -5.42 10.71 -13.85
N ALA A 87 -4.81 9.77 -14.57
CA ALA A 87 -5.41 9.13 -15.74
C ALA A 87 -4.89 7.69 -15.89
N PRO A 88 -5.70 6.76 -16.43
CA PRO A 88 -5.27 5.39 -16.68
C PRO A 88 -4.05 5.29 -17.59
N ILE A 89 -3.11 4.40 -17.27
CA ILE A 89 -1.88 4.23 -18.06
C ILE A 89 -2.19 3.37 -19.30
N LYS A 90 -1.98 3.95 -20.48
CA LYS A 90 -2.22 3.34 -21.81
C LYS A 90 -0.94 3.01 -22.56
N THR A 91 0.22 3.16 -21.93
CA THR A 91 1.52 2.98 -22.58
C THR A 91 2.32 1.87 -21.90
N TYR A 92 3.07 1.13 -22.71
CA TYR A 92 4.06 0.18 -22.22
C TYR A 92 5.30 0.92 -21.69
N GLY A 93 6.06 0.28 -20.80
CA GLY A 93 7.28 0.85 -20.23
C GLY A 93 7.19 1.06 -18.72
N THR A 94 8.15 1.80 -18.19
CA THR A 94 8.30 2.07 -16.76
C THR A 94 7.64 3.40 -16.40
N HIS A 95 6.72 3.34 -15.45
CA HIS A 95 5.94 4.48 -14.94
C HIS A 95 6.19 4.64 -13.45
N ARG A 96 6.27 5.89 -12.98
CA ARG A 96 6.33 6.21 -11.55
C ARG A 96 4.96 6.68 -11.11
N VAL A 97 4.31 5.90 -10.26
CA VAL A 97 2.96 6.21 -9.75
C VAL A 97 3.09 6.74 -8.32
N PRO A 98 2.64 7.96 -8.03
CA PRO A 98 2.69 8.49 -6.67
C PRO A 98 1.67 7.76 -5.77
N LEU A 99 2.13 7.34 -4.59
CA LEU A 99 1.31 6.75 -3.53
C LEU A 99 1.27 7.68 -2.31
N SER A 100 0.12 7.80 -1.66
CA SER A 100 -0.08 8.57 -0.44
C SER A 100 -0.82 7.73 0.60
N PHE A 101 -0.20 7.54 1.77
CA PHE A 101 -0.72 6.66 2.83
C PHE A 101 -1.27 7.42 4.04
N ALA A 102 -0.97 8.72 4.19
CA ALA A 102 -1.45 9.55 5.29
C ALA A 102 -1.98 10.90 4.77
N PRO A 103 -3.15 11.37 5.25
CA PRO A 103 -3.49 12.78 5.16
C PRO A 103 -2.60 13.57 6.14
N PRO A 104 -2.03 14.72 5.74
CA PRO A 104 -2.34 15.52 4.55
C PRO A 104 -1.32 15.34 3.42
N HIS A 105 -1.35 14.23 2.66
CA HIS A 105 -0.60 14.02 1.40
C HIS A 105 0.90 14.37 1.42
N GLU A 106 1.52 14.49 2.59
CA GLU A 106 2.88 15.03 2.73
C GLU A 106 3.92 13.98 2.32
N ASP A 107 3.63 12.72 2.63
CA ASP A 107 4.49 11.56 2.30
C ASP A 107 4.10 10.89 0.98
N VAL A 108 4.30 11.59 -0.14
CA VAL A 108 4.13 11.00 -1.47
C VAL A 108 5.34 10.14 -1.83
N LYS A 109 5.14 8.83 -1.95
CA LYS A 109 6.21 7.88 -2.31
C LYS A 109 5.99 7.29 -3.69
N PRO A 110 7.01 7.27 -4.57
CA PRO A 110 6.85 6.75 -5.93
C PRO A 110 6.88 5.21 -5.94
N LEU A 111 5.84 4.61 -6.49
CA LEU A 111 5.79 3.21 -6.89
C LEU A 111 6.32 3.07 -8.32
N THR A 112 7.35 2.26 -8.51
CA THR A 112 7.85 1.92 -9.85
C THR A 112 7.00 0.81 -10.46
N LEU A 113 6.37 1.09 -11.59
CA LEU A 113 5.47 0.16 -12.29
C LEU A 113 5.99 -0.10 -13.70
N SER A 114 6.20 -1.36 -14.06
CA SER A 114 6.62 -1.76 -15.41
C SER A 114 5.46 -2.45 -16.12
N VAL A 115 4.95 -1.81 -17.18
CA VAL A 115 3.92 -2.39 -18.06
C VAL A 115 4.62 -3.16 -19.18
N VAL A 116 4.47 -4.48 -19.20
CA VAL A 116 5.13 -5.38 -20.14
C VAL A 116 4.12 -6.06 -21.06
N LYS A 117 4.52 -6.29 -22.31
CA LYS A 117 3.70 -7.01 -23.30
C LYS A 117 3.53 -8.47 -22.88
N ARG A 118 2.29 -8.95 -22.87
CA ARG A 118 1.98 -10.39 -22.74
C ARG A 118 1.78 -10.96 -24.14
N PHE A 119 2.71 -11.81 -24.57
CA PHE A 119 2.54 -12.62 -25.76
C PHE A 119 1.65 -13.82 -25.43
N HIS A 120 0.57 -14.01 -26.18
CA HIS A 120 -0.23 -15.22 -26.12
C HIS A 120 0.64 -16.35 -26.69
N LYS A 121 0.94 -17.39 -25.91
CA LYS A 121 1.37 -18.66 -26.50
C LYS A 121 0.14 -19.22 -27.20
N GLY A 122 0.28 -19.53 -28.49
CA GLY A 122 -0.80 -19.93 -29.41
C GLY A 122 -1.77 -20.93 -28.80
#